data_AF-A0A2G5EZG0-F1
#
_entry.id   AF-A0A2G5EZG0-F1
#
_cell.length_a   1.000
_cell.length_b   1.000
_cell.length_c   1.000
_cell.angle_alpha   90.00
_cell.angle_beta   90.00
_cell.angle_gamma   90.00
#
_symmetry.space_group_name_H-M   'P 1'
#
loop_
_entity.id
_entity.type
_entity.pdbx_description
1 polymer ?
#
loop_
_entity_poly.entity_id
_entity_poly.type
_entity_poly.pdbx_seq_one_letter_code
_entity_poly.pdbx_strand_id
1 'polypeptide(L)'
;MEVLLGGMASLNDEISWFKKEASKWSILLSSVAPQKANQDYCRFLESMISPEVNYTVAVTAFWAIEAVYQESFSLCLGSGSKTPIELLETCQRWGNDGFGQYCVSLRNIANKNLAKAPADVLKKAEEALLRVLELEVGFWNMSHGEM
;
A
#
# COMPACT_ATOMS: atom_id res chain seq x y z
N MET A 1 8.09 -13.22 10.67
CA MET A 1 7.67 -14.11 9.57
C MET A 1 6.16 -14.24 9.53
N GLU A 2 5.50 -14.49 10.66
CA GLU A 2 4.02 -14.57 10.75
C GLU A 2 3.30 -13.32 10.24
N VAL A 3 3.79 -12.11 10.57
CA VAL A 3 3.22 -10.85 10.05
C VAL A 3 3.25 -10.79 8.51
N LEU A 4 4.41 -11.07 7.90
CA LEU A 4 4.54 -11.04 6.44
C LEU A 4 3.67 -12.11 5.77
N LEU A 5 3.61 -13.31 6.35
CA LEU A 5 2.78 -14.40 5.83
C LEU A 5 1.29 -14.09 5.93
N GLY A 6 0.85 -13.48 7.03
CA GLY A 6 -0.54 -13.03 7.20
C GLY A 6 -0.95 -11.98 6.18
N GLY A 7 -0.05 -11.04 5.84
CA GLY A 7 -0.26 -10.09 4.75
C GLY A 7 -0.43 -10.78 3.41
N MET A 8 0.48 -11.71 3.06
CA MET A 8 0.41 -12.47 1.82
C MET A 8 -0.88 -13.30 1.69
N ALA A 9 -1.36 -13.89 2.80
CA ALA A 9 -2.64 -14.60 2.80
C ALA A 9 -3.82 -13.66 2.52
N SER A 10 -3.78 -12.44 3.08
CA SER A 10 -4.82 -11.42 2.90
C SER A 10 -4.90 -10.93 1.44
N LEU A 11 -3.78 -10.87 0.72
CA LEU A 11 -3.75 -10.49 -0.70
C LEU A 11 -4.60 -11.42 -1.59
N ASN A 12 -4.69 -12.71 -1.27
CA ASN A 12 -5.54 -13.63 -2.02
C ASN A 12 -7.04 -13.26 -1.89
N ASP A 13 -7.44 -12.88 -0.68
CA ASP A 13 -8.81 -12.43 -0.41
C ASP A 13 -9.09 -11.07 -1.04
N GLU A 14 -8.10 -10.17 -1.05
CA GLU A 14 -8.19 -8.88 -1.74
C GLU A 14 -8.34 -9.03 -3.26
N ILE A 15 -7.53 -9.86 -3.91
CA ILE A 15 -7.65 -10.14 -5.35
C ILE A 15 -9.04 -10.71 -5.67
N SER A 16 -9.54 -11.60 -4.81
CA SER A 16 -10.87 -12.18 -4.95
C SER A 16 -11.98 -11.13 -4.80
N TRP A 17 -11.78 -10.17 -3.90
CA TRP A 17 -12.69 -9.03 -3.72
C TRP A 17 -12.66 -8.06 -4.91
N PHE A 18 -11.48 -7.69 -5.43
CA PHE A 18 -11.37 -6.85 -6.62
C PHE A 18 -12.07 -7.46 -7.85
N LYS A 19 -12.00 -8.79 -8.02
CA LYS A 19 -12.74 -9.48 -9.09
C LYS A 19 -14.26 -9.38 -8.92
N LYS A 20 -14.77 -9.44 -7.69
CA LYS A 20 -16.19 -9.27 -7.38
C LYS A 20 -16.65 -7.84 -7.64
N GLU A 21 -15.88 -6.85 -7.16
CA GLU A 21 -16.19 -5.44 -7.41
C GLU A 21 -16.14 -5.11 -8.90
N ALA A 22 -15.14 -5.61 -9.64
CA ALA A 22 -15.08 -5.40 -11.08
C ALA A 22 -16.34 -5.93 -11.79
N SER A 23 -16.83 -7.11 -11.40
CA SER A 23 -18.08 -7.66 -11.93
C SER A 23 -19.30 -6.78 -11.58
N LYS A 24 -19.43 -6.39 -10.30
CA LYS A 24 -20.50 -5.51 -9.79
C LYS A 24 -20.57 -4.18 -10.53
N TRP A 25 -19.41 -3.57 -10.82
CA TRP A 25 -19.29 -2.28 -11.50
C TRP A 25 -19.15 -2.40 -13.03
N SER A 26 -19.32 -3.60 -13.60
CA SER A 26 -19.18 -3.85 -15.04
C SER A 26 -17.83 -3.42 -15.63
N ILE A 27 -16.76 -3.54 -14.85
CA ILE A 27 -15.38 -3.25 -15.26
C ILE A 27 -14.72 -4.53 -15.77
N LEU A 28 -14.31 -4.54 -17.03
CA LEU A 28 -13.51 -5.62 -17.60
C LEU A 28 -12.03 -5.40 -17.27
N LEU A 29 -11.51 -6.07 -16.22
CA LEU A 29 -10.12 -5.89 -15.77
C LEU A 29 -9.07 -6.13 -16.87
N SER A 30 -9.32 -7.05 -17.81
CA SER A 30 -8.40 -7.35 -18.92
C SER A 30 -8.31 -6.23 -19.97
N SER A 31 -9.27 -5.30 -20.02
CA SER A 31 -9.22 -4.13 -20.90
C SER A 31 -8.66 -2.88 -20.22
N VAL A 32 -8.38 -2.93 -18.91
CA VAL A 32 -7.81 -1.79 -18.19
C VAL A 32 -6.31 -1.71 -18.49
N ALA A 33 -5.91 -0.70 -19.27
CA ALA A 33 -4.50 -0.45 -19.54
C ALA A 33 -3.83 0.21 -18.30
N PRO A 34 -2.67 -0.28 -17.83
CA PRO A 34 -1.97 0.35 -16.72
C PRO A 34 -1.46 1.73 -17.14
N GLN A 35 -1.86 2.77 -16.40
CA GLN A 35 -1.36 4.13 -16.61
C GLN A 35 0.12 4.27 -16.23
N LYS A 36 0.72 5.40 -16.62
CA LYS A 36 2.13 5.70 -16.34
C LYS A 36 2.47 5.60 -14.84
N ALA A 37 1.62 6.13 -13.96
CA ALA A 37 1.79 6.05 -12.51
C ALA A 37 1.85 4.58 -12.02
N ASN A 38 0.93 3.72 -12.48
CA ASN A 38 0.94 2.28 -12.16
C ASN A 38 2.23 1.59 -12.62
N GLN A 39 2.67 1.86 -13.85
CA GLN A 39 3.88 1.26 -14.40
C GLN A 39 5.13 1.71 -13.61
N ASP A 40 5.19 2.98 -13.20
CA ASP A 40 6.29 3.51 -12.40
C ASP A 40 6.31 2.89 -11.00
N TYR A 41 5.14 2.67 -10.41
CA TYR A 41 4.97 1.99 -9.13
C TYR A 41 5.44 0.53 -9.22
N CYS A 42 4.98 -0.23 -10.22
CA CYS A 42 5.39 -1.62 -10.42
C CYS A 42 6.90 -1.76 -10.63
N ARG A 43 7.52 -0.88 -11.43
CA ARG A 43 8.98 -0.90 -11.65
C ARG A 43 9.76 -0.59 -10.37
N PHE A 44 9.23 0.26 -9.50
CA PHE A 44 9.83 0.49 -8.19
C PHE A 44 9.74 -0.78 -7.32
N LEU A 45 8.57 -1.45 -7.28
CA LEU A 45 8.42 -2.71 -6.54
C LEU A 45 9.38 -3.80 -7.07
N GLU A 46 9.52 -3.93 -8.40
CA GLU A 46 10.49 -4.82 -9.03
C GLU A 46 11.95 -4.46 -8.68
N SER A 47 12.27 -3.19 -8.47
CA SER A 47 13.61 -2.82 -8.00
C SER A 47 13.85 -3.26 -6.54
N MET A 48 12.80 -3.29 -5.71
CA MET A 48 12.87 -3.64 -4.29
C MET A 48 13.01 -5.14 -4.02
N ILE A 49 12.67 -6.01 -4.98
CA ILE A 49 12.85 -7.47 -4.86
C ILE A 49 14.26 -7.93 -5.24
N SER A 50 15.13 -7.03 -5.72
CA SER A 50 16.52 -7.38 -6.04
C SER A 50 17.25 -7.89 -4.79
N PRO A 51 18.04 -8.97 -4.88
CA PRO A 51 18.78 -9.51 -3.73
C PRO A 51 19.82 -8.54 -3.17
N GLU A 52 20.18 -7.48 -3.91
CA GLU A 52 21.10 -6.43 -3.47
C GLU A 52 20.44 -5.41 -2.52
N VAL A 53 19.10 -5.38 -2.47
CA VAL A 53 18.36 -4.46 -1.60
C VAL A 53 18.44 -4.95 -0.15
N ASN A 54 18.88 -4.07 0.73
CA ASN A 54 18.94 -4.38 2.16
C ASN A 54 17.53 -4.61 2.70
N TYR A 55 17.35 -5.66 3.50
CA TYR A 55 16.07 -6.00 4.13
C TYR A 55 15.42 -4.82 4.87
N THR A 56 16.21 -3.98 5.55
CA THR A 56 15.73 -2.79 6.27
C THR A 56 15.08 -1.78 5.32
N VAL A 57 15.64 -1.61 4.12
CA VAL A 57 15.09 -0.71 3.09
C VAL A 57 13.78 -1.29 2.56
N ALA A 58 13.78 -2.57 2.18
CA ALA A 58 12.60 -3.26 1.65
C ALA A 58 11.42 -3.26 2.64
N VAL A 59 11.67 -3.57 3.92
CA VAL A 59 10.61 -3.61 4.94
C VAL A 59 10.11 -2.20 5.31
N THR A 60 10.95 -1.17 5.17
CA THR A 60 10.53 0.23 5.35
C THR A 60 9.61 0.66 4.22
N ALA A 61 9.97 0.36 2.96
CA ALA A 61 9.10 0.61 1.81
C ALA A 61 7.78 -0.16 1.96
N PHE A 62 7.83 -1.45 2.31
CA PHE A 62 6.63 -2.27 2.49
C PHE A 62 5.69 -1.71 3.57
N TRP A 63 6.22 -1.32 4.74
CA TRP A 63 5.41 -0.65 5.76
C TRP A 63 4.77 0.64 5.24
N ALA A 64 5.50 1.46 4.50
CA ALA A 64 5.00 2.75 4.00
C ALA A 64 3.81 2.58 3.05
N ILE A 65 3.87 1.60 2.14
CA ILE A 65 2.79 1.28 1.19
C ILE A 65 1.50 0.95 1.94
N GLU A 66 1.58 0.02 2.89
CA GLU A 66 0.44 -0.43 3.69
C GLU A 66 -0.12 0.70 4.56
N ALA A 67 0.78 1.49 5.18
CA ALA A 67 0.40 2.59 6.06
C ALA A 67 -0.33 3.72 5.32
N VAL A 68 0.06 4.05 4.08
CA VAL A 68 -0.63 5.08 3.29
C VAL A 68 -2.07 4.67 2.99
N TYR A 69 -2.31 3.40 2.65
CA TYR A 69 -3.66 2.87 2.48
C TYR A 69 -4.46 2.95 3.78
N GLN A 70 -3.86 2.51 4.90
CA GLN A 70 -4.53 2.49 6.19
C GLN A 70 -4.95 3.90 6.63
N GLU A 71 -4.03 4.87 6.56
CA GLU A 71 -4.29 6.25 6.92
C GLU A 71 -5.42 6.81 6.04
N SER A 72 -5.29 6.68 4.71
CA SER A 72 -6.25 7.22 3.75
C SER A 72 -7.67 6.69 3.98
N PHE A 73 -7.83 5.37 4.14
CA PHE A 73 -9.14 4.76 4.30
C PHE A 73 -9.69 4.87 5.73
N SER A 74 -8.86 5.03 6.75
CA SER A 74 -9.34 5.33 8.11
C SER A 74 -10.04 6.70 8.17
N LEU A 75 -9.53 7.68 7.41
CA LEU A 75 -10.17 8.99 7.27
C LEU A 75 -11.55 8.88 6.59
N CYS A 76 -11.70 7.97 5.63
CA CYS A 76 -12.99 7.71 4.98
C CYS A 76 -14.06 7.13 5.91
N LEU A 77 -13.67 6.50 7.02
CA LEU A 77 -14.58 5.96 8.04
C LEU A 77 -14.78 6.90 9.24
N GLY A 78 -14.01 8.00 9.30
CA GLY A 78 -14.07 8.96 10.39
C GLY A 78 -15.40 9.68 10.52
N SER A 79 -15.70 10.15 11.74
CA SER A 79 -16.87 10.97 12.02
C SER A 79 -16.92 12.21 11.12
N GLY A 80 -18.00 12.38 10.37
CA GLY A 80 -18.18 13.50 9.44
C GLY A 80 -17.68 13.23 8.01
N SER A 81 -17.16 12.04 7.73
CA SER A 81 -16.87 11.60 6.36
C SER A 81 -18.14 11.59 5.50
N LYS A 82 -17.98 11.95 4.22
CA LYS A 82 -19.03 11.94 3.21
C LYS A 82 -18.84 10.79 2.21
N THR A 83 -18.18 9.70 2.63
CA THR A 83 -17.98 8.52 1.79
C THR A 83 -19.32 8.02 1.23
N PRO A 84 -19.45 7.89 -0.10
CA PRO A 84 -20.64 7.30 -0.72
C PRO A 84 -20.90 5.90 -0.17
N ILE A 85 -22.18 5.55 0.03
CA ILE A 85 -22.56 4.28 0.67
C ILE A 85 -22.02 3.07 -0.09
N GLU A 86 -21.95 3.18 -1.41
CA GLU A 86 -21.43 2.18 -2.33
C GLU A 86 -19.92 1.93 -2.20
N LEU A 87 -19.16 2.87 -1.62
CA LEU A 87 -17.72 2.79 -1.38
C LEU A 87 -17.36 2.50 0.09
N LEU A 88 -18.34 2.39 0.99
CA LEU A 88 -18.08 2.12 2.41
C LEU A 88 -17.38 0.79 2.63
N GLU A 89 -17.74 -0.25 1.86
CA GLU A 89 -17.11 -1.56 1.97
C GLU A 89 -15.60 -1.49 1.63
N THR A 90 -15.26 -0.75 0.58
CA THR A 90 -13.87 -0.45 0.20
C THR A 90 -13.13 0.22 1.36
N CYS A 91 -13.74 1.23 1.97
CA CYS A 91 -13.14 1.93 3.11
C CYS A 91 -12.96 1.02 4.31
N GLN A 92 -13.91 0.11 4.58
CA GLN A 92 -13.78 -0.86 5.66
C GLN A 92 -12.64 -1.84 5.47
N ARG A 93 -12.21 -2.17 4.23
CA ARG A 93 -11.11 -3.14 4.03
C ARG A 93 -9.77 -2.65 4.58
N TRP A 94 -9.44 -1.39 4.32
CA TRP A 94 -8.15 -0.81 4.72
C TRP A 94 -8.27 0.18 5.87
N GLY A 95 -9.47 0.68 6.18
CA GLY A 95 -9.71 1.61 7.29
C GLY A 95 -10.05 0.95 8.63
N ASN A 96 -10.21 -0.38 8.67
CA ASN A 96 -10.58 -1.07 9.92
C ASN A 96 -9.40 -1.23 10.90
N ASP A 97 -9.72 -1.43 12.18
CA ASP A 97 -8.74 -1.61 13.25
C ASP A 97 -7.78 -2.79 13.01
N GLY A 98 -8.26 -3.88 12.40
CA GLY A 98 -7.44 -5.06 12.11
C GLY A 98 -6.30 -4.74 11.14
N PHE A 99 -6.59 -4.03 10.05
CA PHE A 99 -5.56 -3.56 9.12
C PHE A 99 -4.66 -2.48 9.77
N GLY A 100 -5.22 -1.64 10.64
CA GLY A 100 -4.46 -0.74 11.52
C GLY A 100 -3.40 -1.47 12.34
N GLN A 101 -3.79 -2.53 13.07
CA GLN A 101 -2.86 -3.32 13.88
C GLN A 101 -1.82 -4.07 13.04
N TYR A 102 -2.20 -4.50 11.83
CA TYR A 102 -1.27 -5.06 10.86
C TYR A 102 -0.17 -4.05 10.47
N CYS A 103 -0.56 -2.83 10.10
CA CYS A 103 0.37 -1.75 9.77
C CYS A 103 1.27 -1.37 10.95
N VAL A 104 0.73 -1.32 12.17
CA VAL A 104 1.52 -1.11 13.41
C VAL A 104 2.56 -2.22 13.60
N SER A 105 2.19 -3.47 13.33
CA SER A 105 3.11 -4.62 13.42
C SER A 105 4.25 -4.51 12.40
N LEU A 106 3.96 -4.10 11.17
CA LEU A 106 4.99 -3.83 10.16
C LEU A 106 5.91 -2.67 10.56
N ARG A 107 5.35 -1.57 11.08
CA ARG A 107 6.10 -0.43 11.58
C ARG A 107 7.10 -0.84 12.66
N ASN A 108 6.67 -1.70 13.59
CA ASN A 108 7.53 -2.18 14.66
C ASN A 108 8.70 -3.02 14.13
N ILE A 109 8.47 -3.83 13.09
CA ILE A 109 9.53 -4.57 12.40
C ILE A 109 10.51 -3.59 11.72
N ALA A 110 10.01 -2.61 10.96
CA ALA A 110 10.85 -1.61 10.30
C ALA A 110 11.70 -0.84 11.31
N ASN A 111 11.09 -0.27 12.35
CA ASN A 111 11.78 0.49 13.41
C ASN A 111 12.87 -0.34 14.11
N LYS A 112 12.60 -1.63 14.40
CA LYS A 112 13.59 -2.51 15.02
C LYS A 112 14.84 -2.72 14.15
N ASN A 113 14.66 -2.77 12.83
CA ASN A 113 15.77 -2.90 11.88
C ASN A 113 16.50 -1.57 11.68
N LEU A 114 15.76 -0.47 11.51
CA LEU A 114 16.30 0.88 11.39
C LEU A 114 17.17 1.27 12.59
N ALA A 115 16.74 0.96 13.82
CA ALA A 115 17.50 1.24 15.04
C ALA A 115 18.90 0.60 15.09
N LYS A 116 19.18 -0.39 14.23
CA LYS A 116 20.45 -1.12 14.16
C LYS A 116 21.18 -0.92 12.84
N ALA A 117 20.59 -0.15 11.91
CA ALA A 117 21.10 -0.01 10.56
C ALA A 117 22.28 0.97 10.52
N PRO A 118 23.30 0.72 9.68
CA PRO A 118 24.35 1.70 9.41
C PRO A 118 23.79 2.91 8.66
N ALA A 119 24.51 4.03 8.72
CA ALA A 119 24.06 5.32 8.19
C ALA A 119 23.71 5.29 6.68
N ASP A 120 24.43 4.50 5.88
CA ASP A 120 24.14 4.34 4.45
C ASP A 120 22.81 3.61 4.20
N VAL A 121 22.48 2.62 5.04
CA VAL A 121 21.19 1.91 4.97
C VAL A 121 20.05 2.78 5.46
N LEU A 122 20.26 3.59 6.51
CA LEU A 122 19.28 4.56 6.98
C LEU A 122 18.91 5.55 5.89
N LYS A 123 19.91 6.11 5.21
CA LYS A 123 19.69 7.03 4.08
C LYS A 123 18.89 6.36 2.95
N LYS A 124 19.26 5.13 2.57
CA LYS A 124 18.52 4.38 1.53
C LYS A 124 17.08 4.06 1.94
N ALA A 125 16.84 3.80 3.22
CA ALA A 125 15.48 3.54 3.73
C ALA A 125 14.62 4.80 3.68
N GLU A 126 15.19 5.96 4.00
CA GLU A 126 14.53 7.26 3.85
C GLU A 126 14.25 7.58 2.37
N GLU A 127 15.22 7.37 1.47
CA GLU A 127 15.03 7.52 0.02
C GLU A 127 13.89 6.62 -0.49
N ALA A 128 13.81 5.37 -0.02
CA ALA A 128 12.73 4.46 -0.38
C ALA A 128 11.37 4.90 0.19
N LEU A 129 11.31 5.42 1.42
CA LEU A 129 10.10 5.98 2.01
C LEU A 129 9.58 7.17 1.19
N LEU A 130 10.45 8.13 0.90
CA LEU A 130 10.09 9.30 0.09
C LEU A 130 9.61 8.87 -1.30
N ARG A 131 10.29 7.89 -1.90
CA ARG A 131 9.90 7.36 -3.21
C ARG A 131 8.51 6.71 -3.19
N VAL A 132 8.17 5.95 -2.14
CA VAL A 132 6.82 5.40 -1.97
C VAL A 132 5.80 6.54 -1.91
N LEU A 133 6.03 7.58 -1.10
CA LEU A 133 5.10 8.69 -0.96
C LEU A 133 4.88 9.46 -2.28
N GLU A 134 5.94 9.70 -3.06
CA GLU A 134 5.83 10.31 -4.40
C GLU A 134 4.96 9.46 -5.35
N LEU A 135 5.20 8.15 -5.32
CA LEU A 135 4.51 7.19 -6.17
C LEU A 135 3.03 7.06 -5.77
N GLU A 136 2.72 7.07 -4.48
CA GLU A 136 1.36 7.12 -3.94
C GLU A 136 0.63 8.37 -4.43
N VAL A 137 1.22 9.56 -4.33
CA VAL A 137 0.62 10.79 -4.86
C VAL A 137 0.29 10.65 -6.36
N GLY A 138 1.21 10.08 -7.15
CA GLY A 138 0.96 9.79 -8.57
C GLY A 138 -0.21 8.82 -8.79
N PHE A 139 -0.31 7.78 -7.96
CA PHE A 139 -1.38 6.79 -7.99
C PHE A 139 -2.74 7.41 -7.65
N TRP A 140 -2.84 8.22 -6.58
CA TRP A 140 -4.08 8.91 -6.22
C TRP A 140 -4.53 9.90 -7.29
N ASN A 141 -3.59 10.66 -7.86
CA ASN A 141 -3.90 11.64 -8.90
C ASN A 141 -4.47 11.01 -10.18
N MET A 142 -4.11 9.76 -10.52
CA MET A 142 -4.66 9.09 -11.69
C MET A 142 -6.17 8.81 -11.57
N SER A 143 -6.71 8.84 -10.35
CA SER A 143 -8.11 8.54 -10.03
C SER A 143 -8.96 9.78 -9.82
N HIS A 144 -8.36 10.98 -9.78
CA HIS A 144 -9.07 12.24 -9.59
C HIS A 144 -9.81 12.73 -10.87
N GLY A 145 -9.60 12.05 -12.01
CA GLY A 145 -10.10 12.47 -13.32
C GLY A 145 -9.31 13.64 -13.90
N GLU A 146 -9.28 13.79 -15.23
CA GLU A 146 -8.87 15.05 -15.86
C GLU A 146 -9.95 16.10 -15.52
N MET A 147 -9.54 17.26 -14.99
CA MET A 147 -10.40 18.45 -14.91
C MET A 147 -10.62 19.05 -16.31
#